data_AF-A0A699URV3-F1
#
_entry.id   AF-A0A699URV3-F1
#
_cell.length_a   1.000
_cell.length_b   1.000
_cell.length_c   1.000
_cell.angle_alpha   90.00
_cell.angle_beta   90.00
_cell.angle_gamma   90.00
#
_symmetry.space_group_name_H-M   'P 1'
#
loop_
_entity.id
_entity.type
_entity.pdbx_description
1 polymer ?
#
loop_
_entity_poly.entity_id
_entity_poly.type
_entity_poly.pdbx_seq_one_letter_code
_entity_poly.pdbx_strand_id
1 'polypeptide(L)'
;PIFFLDAFTILIVFYASTADPTLPYPPPHDCLLRTTINKLKQERSITPRLIFIRGSQEDATLFENYLIEEQDVDGSGFANSMGFVSFLEEISQGVLEYMK
;
A
#
# COMPACT_ATOMS: atom_id res chain seq x y z
N PRO A 1 -6.94 1.92 12.01
CA PRO A 1 -5.59 1.33 12.20
C PRO A 1 -4.53 2.16 11.46
N ILE A 2 -3.24 2.01 11.82
CA ILE A 2 -2.12 2.60 11.07
C ILE A 2 -1.42 1.47 10.33
N PHE A 3 -1.21 1.65 9.02
CA PHE A 3 -0.46 0.73 8.16
C PHE A 3 0.87 1.35 7.76
N PHE A 4 1.86 0.49 7.57
CA PHE A 4 3.17 0.88 7.06
C PHE A 4 3.50 0.01 5.85
N LEU A 5 3.66 0.66 4.69
CA LEU A 5 3.94 0.03 3.41
C LEU A 5 5.33 0.43 2.93
N ASP A 6 6.12 -0.55 2.54
CA ASP A 6 7.46 -0.36 1.97
C ASP A 6 7.45 -0.79 0.50
N ALA A 7 7.51 0.19 -0.40
CA ALA A 7 7.56 0.03 -1.85
C ALA A 7 8.95 0.33 -2.41
N PHE A 8 10.01 -0.10 -1.70
CA PHE A 8 11.42 0.02 -2.07
C PHE A 8 11.97 1.45 -2.15
N THR A 9 11.49 2.29 -3.08
CA THR A 9 11.88 3.71 -3.19
C THR A 9 10.94 4.63 -2.41
N ILE A 10 9.80 4.13 -1.96
CA ILE A 10 8.78 4.88 -1.24
C ILE A 10 8.38 4.10 0.02
N LEU A 11 8.29 4.80 1.14
CA LEU A 11 7.71 4.33 2.40
C LEU A 11 6.43 5.12 2.64
N ILE A 12 5.31 4.43 2.88
CA ILE A 12 4.02 5.05 3.14
C ILE A 12 3.55 4.67 4.54
N VAL A 13 3.18 5.67 5.32
CA VAL A 13 2.44 5.49 6.57
C VAL A 13 1.01 5.93 6.32
N PHE A 14 0.10 4.99 6.30
CA PHE A 14 -1.32 5.21 6.02
C PHE A 14 -2.15 5.09 7.30
N TYR A 15 -2.80 6.17 7.69
CA TYR A 15 -3.81 6.18 8.74
C TYR A 15 -5.15 5.93 8.07
N ALA A 16 -5.70 4.73 8.25
CA ALA A 16 -7.00 4.38 7.69
C ALA A 16 -8.11 5.32 8.22
N SER A 17 -9.18 5.49 7.48
CA SER A 17 -10.33 6.34 7.89
C SER A 17 -10.99 5.85 9.18
N THR A 18 -10.80 4.57 9.51
CA THR A 18 -11.23 3.93 10.77
C THR A 18 -10.17 3.98 11.89
N ALA A 19 -9.08 4.73 11.71
CA ALA A 19 -8.11 4.97 12.76
C ALA A 19 -8.70 5.84 13.88
N ASP A 20 -8.26 5.57 15.11
CA ASP A 20 -8.65 6.37 16.27
C ASP A 20 -8.24 7.84 16.05
N PRO A 21 -9.18 8.80 16.09
CA PRO A 21 -8.90 10.21 15.81
C PRO A 21 -8.00 10.87 16.86
N THR A 22 -7.82 10.25 18.02
CA THR A 22 -6.90 10.74 19.07
C THR A 22 -5.43 10.43 18.75
N LEU A 23 -5.16 9.57 17.76
CA LEU A 23 -3.80 9.22 17.38
C LEU A 23 -3.06 10.44 16.80
N PRO A 24 -1.83 10.72 17.28
CA PRO A 24 -1.04 11.82 16.77
C PRO A 24 -0.73 11.64 15.28
N TYR A 25 -0.84 12.75 14.54
CA TYR A 25 -0.49 12.83 13.13
C TYR A 25 0.29 14.12 12.85
N PRO A 26 1.49 14.03 12.24
CA PRO A 26 2.18 12.80 11.87
C PRO A 26 2.65 12.00 13.12
N PRO A 27 3.12 10.75 12.97
CA PRO A 27 3.63 9.97 14.09
C PRO A 27 4.75 10.72 14.87
N PRO A 28 4.72 10.71 16.22
CA PRO A 28 5.75 11.34 17.05
C PRO A 28 7.15 10.82 16.75
N HIS A 29 8.16 11.67 16.75
CA HIS A 29 9.53 11.30 16.37
C HIS A 29 10.14 10.20 17.25
N ASP A 30 9.69 10.09 18.49
CA ASP A 30 10.14 9.16 19.53
C ASP A 30 9.26 7.89 19.63
N CYS A 31 8.48 7.57 18.59
CA CYS A 31 7.71 6.33 18.54
C CYS A 31 8.44 5.18 17.82
N LEU A 32 8.03 3.94 18.11
CA LEU A 32 8.56 2.74 17.44
C LEU A 32 8.48 2.83 15.91
N LEU A 33 7.38 3.34 15.36
CA LEU A 33 7.21 3.50 13.91
C LEU A 33 8.28 4.40 13.29
N ARG A 34 8.62 5.52 13.93
CA ARG A 34 9.69 6.43 13.46
C ARG A 34 11.06 5.79 13.54
N THR A 35 11.36 5.06 14.61
CA THR A 35 12.60 4.29 14.74
C THR A 35 12.73 3.25 13.63
N THR A 36 11.67 2.50 13.33
CA THR A 36 11.64 1.52 12.24
C THR A 36 11.87 2.17 10.87
N ILE A 37 11.18 3.28 10.58
CA ILE A 37 11.36 4.03 9.32
C ILE A 37 12.80 4.54 9.18
N ASN A 38 13.38 5.09 10.25
CA ASN A 38 14.74 5.60 10.21
C ASN A 38 15.76 4.48 9.97
N LYS A 39 15.56 3.32 10.59
CA LYS A 39 16.38 2.13 10.35
C LYS A 39 16.30 1.68 8.89
N LEU A 40 15.08 1.55 8.35
CA LEU A 40 14.88 1.18 6.94
C LEU A 40 15.52 2.17 5.97
N LYS A 41 15.49 3.47 6.26
CA LYS A 41 16.17 4.47 5.44
C LYS A 41 17.69 4.31 5.44
N GLN A 42 18.28 3.88 6.55
CA GLN A 42 19.74 3.70 6.69
C GLN A 42 20.24 2.42 6.02
N GLU A 43 19.42 1.38 5.98
CA GLU A 43 19.79 0.07 5.43
C GLU A 43 19.73 -0.01 3.89
N ARG A 44 19.25 1.05 3.23
CA ARG A 44 19.03 1.08 1.77
C ARG A 44 20.14 1.84 1.06
N SER A 45 20.53 1.35 -0.12
CA SER A 45 21.49 2.05 -1.01
C SER A 45 20.92 3.35 -1.61
N ILE A 46 19.59 3.46 -1.67
CA ILE A 46 18.85 4.66 -2.09
C ILE A 46 17.88 4.98 -0.96
N THR A 47 17.95 6.20 -0.41
CA THR A 47 17.06 6.62 0.67
C THR A 47 15.62 6.71 0.16
N PRO A 48 14.69 5.89 0.66
CA PRO A 48 13.32 5.93 0.20
C PRO A 48 12.60 7.19 0.69
N ARG A 49 11.71 7.71 -0.16
CA ARG A 49 10.85 8.85 0.17
C ARG A 49 9.78 8.42 1.17
N LEU A 50 9.61 9.16 2.25
CA LEU A 50 8.59 8.88 3.27
C LEU A 50 7.36 9.75 3.05
N ILE A 51 6.18 9.13 3.04
CA ILE A 51 4.90 9.77 2.80
C ILE A 51 3.95 9.40 3.95
N PHE A 52 3.21 10.39 4.46
CA PHE A 52 2.11 10.20 5.40
C PHE A 52 0.81 10.45 4.67
N ILE A 53 -0.17 9.59 4.88
CA ILE A 53 -1.51 9.75 4.32
C ILE A 53 -2.51 9.48 5.43
N ARG A 54 -3.43 10.42 5.65
CA ARG A 54 -4.59 10.23 6.53
C ARG A 54 -5.84 10.05 5.68
N GLY A 55 -6.29 8.81 5.50
CA GLY A 55 -7.39 8.46 4.59
C GLY A 55 -8.76 9.08 4.93
N SER A 56 -8.95 9.62 6.13
CA SER A 56 -10.15 10.40 6.46
C SER A 56 -10.13 11.85 5.95
N GLN A 57 -8.98 12.36 5.50
CA GLN A 57 -8.78 13.78 5.16
C GLN A 57 -8.01 14.00 3.85
N GLU A 58 -7.23 13.01 3.42
CA GLU A 58 -6.31 13.09 2.28
C GLU A 58 -6.65 12.01 1.24
N ASP A 59 -6.26 12.27 -0.01
CA ASP A 59 -6.38 11.31 -1.12
C ASP A 59 -5.51 10.07 -0.86
N ALA A 60 -6.16 8.91 -0.82
CA ALA A 60 -5.53 7.62 -0.55
C ALA A 60 -5.08 6.88 -1.82
N THR A 61 -5.35 7.42 -3.01
CA THR A 61 -5.05 6.79 -4.31
C THR A 61 -3.59 6.32 -4.40
N LEU A 62 -2.63 7.10 -3.87
CA LEU A 62 -1.22 6.71 -3.88
C LEU A 62 -0.96 5.42 -3.09
N PHE A 63 -1.60 5.24 -1.93
CA PHE A 63 -1.48 4.03 -1.13
C PHE A 63 -2.18 2.85 -1.81
N GLU A 64 -3.38 3.08 -2.35
CA GLU A 64 -4.19 2.08 -3.03
C GLU A 64 -3.49 1.52 -4.28
N ASN A 65 -2.80 2.37 -5.05
CA ASN A 65 -2.01 1.94 -6.20
C ASN A 65 -0.85 0.98 -5.86
N TYR A 66 -0.46 0.87 -4.58
CA TYR A 66 0.53 -0.12 -4.13
C TYR A 66 -0.10 -1.41 -3.59
N LEU A 67 -1.43 -1.51 -3.50
CA LEU A 67 -2.14 -2.71 -3.07
C LEU A 67 -2.33 -3.68 -4.25
N ILE A 68 -1.23 -4.33 -4.64
CA ILE A 68 -1.12 -5.14 -5.86
C ILE A 68 -2.08 -6.33 -5.98
N GLU A 69 -2.74 -6.73 -4.88
CA GLU A 69 -3.67 -7.86 -4.86
C GLU A 69 -5.13 -7.44 -5.02
N GLU A 70 -5.45 -6.18 -4.72
CA GLU A 70 -6.81 -5.66 -4.69
C GLU A 70 -7.34 -5.39 -6.10
N GLN A 71 -8.65 -5.51 -6.26
CA GLN A 71 -9.35 -4.99 -7.44
C GLN A 71 -9.57 -3.49 -7.23
N ASP A 72 -9.44 -2.67 -8.28
CA ASP A 72 -9.83 -1.25 -8.24
C ASP A 72 -11.28 -1.14 -7.74
N VAL A 73 -11.46 -0.79 -6.46
CA VAL A 73 -12.78 -0.81 -5.78
C VAL A 73 -13.70 0.30 -6.32
N ASP A 74 -13.13 1.35 -6.94
CA ASP A 74 -13.86 2.52 -7.40
C ASP A 74 -14.12 2.58 -8.92
N GLY A 75 -13.69 1.57 -9.69
CA GLY A 75 -14.02 1.46 -11.12
C GLY A 75 -13.64 2.67 -12.00
N SER A 76 -12.78 3.57 -11.51
CA SER A 76 -12.44 4.86 -12.14
C SER A 76 -11.08 4.90 -12.86
N GLY A 77 -10.36 3.77 -12.88
CA GLY A 77 -9.50 3.41 -14.00
C GLY A 77 -8.01 3.69 -13.84
N PHE A 78 -7.27 2.84 -14.56
CA PHE A 78 -5.84 2.85 -14.88
C PHE A 78 -4.86 2.22 -13.88
N ALA A 79 -5.05 0.94 -13.55
CA ALA A 79 -4.05 -0.13 -13.79
C ALA A 79 -4.67 -1.52 -13.62
N ASN A 80 -4.80 -2.28 -14.72
CA ASN A 80 -5.26 -3.69 -14.78
C ASN A 80 -6.42 -4.07 -13.84
N SER A 81 -7.63 -4.10 -14.41
CA SER A 81 -8.93 -4.44 -13.81
C SER A 81 -9.07 -5.88 -13.26
N MET A 82 -7.97 -6.52 -12.86
CA MET A 82 -7.92 -7.92 -12.48
C MET A 82 -7.18 -8.05 -11.15
N GLY A 83 -7.93 -8.33 -10.09
CA GLY A 83 -7.36 -8.66 -8.80
C GLY A 83 -6.67 -10.02 -8.83
N PHE A 84 -5.87 -10.30 -7.80
CA PHE A 84 -5.01 -11.48 -7.78
C PHE A 84 -5.79 -12.80 -7.95
N VAL A 85 -6.98 -12.92 -7.34
CA VAL A 85 -7.83 -14.12 -7.46
C VAL A 85 -8.30 -14.32 -8.91
N SER A 86 -8.78 -13.27 -9.56
CA SER A 86 -9.24 -13.33 -10.95
C SER A 86 -8.09 -13.66 -11.91
N PHE A 87 -6.88 -13.17 -11.63
CA PHE A 87 -5.68 -13.56 -12.36
C PHE A 87 -5.39 -15.07 -12.24
N LEU A 88 -5.49 -15.64 -11.04
CA LEU A 88 -5.29 -17.09 -10.86
C LEU A 88 -6.35 -17.92 -11.61
N GLU A 89 -7.60 -17.48 -11.59
CA GLU A 89 -8.69 -18.14 -12.32
C GLU A 89 -8.48 -18.10 -13.84
N GLU A 90 -8.07 -16.95 -14.38
CA GLU A 90 -7.75 -16.80 -15.81
C GLU A 90 -6.61 -17.75 -16.22
N ILE A 91 -5.51 -17.77 -15.45
CA ILE A 91 -4.38 -18.66 -15.72
C ILE A 91 -4.81 -20.12 -15.66
N SER A 92 -5.60 -20.50 -14.65
CA SER A 92 -6.10 -21.88 -14.51
C SER A 92 -6.93 -22.29 -15.72
N GLN A 93 -7.82 -21.42 -16.18
CA GLN A 93 -8.65 -21.68 -17.36
C GLN A 93 -7.81 -21.76 -18.63
N GLY A 94 -6.86 -20.85 -18.82
CA GLY A 94 -5.94 -20.86 -19.97
C GLY A 94 -5.12 -22.14 -20.05
N VAL A 95 -4.56 -22.61 -18.92
CA VAL A 95 -3.82 -23.88 -18.87
C VAL A 95 -4.70 -25.06 -19.27
N LEU A 96 -5.95 -25.13 -18.79
CA LEU A 96 -6.88 -26.20 -19.15
C LEU A 96 -7.23 -26.21 -20.65
N GLU A 97 -7.29 -25.05 -21.28
CA GLU A 97 -7.54 -24.93 -22.72
C GLU A 97 -6.33 -25.40 -23.55
N TYR A 98 -5.11 -25.08 -23.12
CA TYR A 98 -3.88 -25.54 -23.80
C TYR A 98 -3.62 -27.05 -23.64
N MET A 99 -4.14 -27.68 -22.59
CA MET A 99 -3.98 -29.11 -22.34
C MET A 99 -5.01 -29.99 -23.08
N LYS A 100 -5.96 -29.41 -23.80
CA LYS A 100 -6.89 -30.12 -24.69
C LYS A 100 -6.29 -30.33 -26.07
#